data_AF-A0A397TIM4-F1
#
_entry.id   AF-A0A397TIM4-F1
#
_cell.length_a   1.000
_cell.length_b   1.000
_cell.length_c   1.000
_cell.angle_alpha   90.00
_cell.angle_beta   90.00
_cell.angle_gamma   90.00
#
_symmetry.space_group_name_H-M   'P 1'
#
loop_
_entity.id
_entity.type
_entity.pdbx_description
1 polymer ?
#
loop_
_entity_poly.entity_id
_entity_poly.type
_entity_poly.pdbx_seq_one_letter_code
_entity_poly.pdbx_strand_id
1 'polypeptide(L)'
;MGCMSFEKQTRICTLLQEGYSSHNVAFCKNISQLAVTRPNAKFKTTGSVKDLPRRGHSRMFTGHRRLRKLETWIYSQDQLWEAIQKIWIEMDNEFLFKLINSMPERIEDVIKAKGGYTRW
;
A
#
# COMPACT_ATOMS: atom_id res chain seq x y z
N MET A 1 -9.83 -7.29 -13.53
CA MET A 1 -10.44 -5.95 -13.64
C MET A 1 -9.61 -5.13 -14.61
N GLY A 2 -10.14 -4.78 -15.78
CA GLY A 2 -9.39 -4.07 -16.82
C GLY A 2 -8.95 -2.70 -16.33
N CYS A 3 -7.64 -2.48 -16.23
CA CYS A 3 -7.09 -1.19 -15.86
C CYS A 3 -7.28 -0.22 -17.05
N MET A 4 -8.16 0.78 -16.89
CA MET A 4 -8.20 1.90 -17.83
C MET A 4 -7.02 2.82 -17.56
N SER A 5 -6.31 3.25 -18.61
CA SER A 5 -5.18 4.17 -18.46
C SER A 5 -5.60 5.47 -17.78
N PHE A 6 -4.65 6.09 -17.08
CA PHE A 6 -4.85 7.35 -16.36
C PHE A 6 -5.42 8.46 -17.25
N GLU A 7 -4.91 8.58 -18.47
CA GLU A 7 -5.39 9.55 -19.47
C GLU A 7 -6.86 9.33 -19.85
N LYS A 8 -7.26 8.07 -20.06
CA LYS A 8 -8.64 7.71 -20.37
C LYS A 8 -9.58 8.07 -19.21
N GLN A 9 -9.18 7.79 -17.97
CA GLN A 9 -9.97 8.15 -16.78
C GLN A 9 -10.09 9.67 -16.62
N THR A 10 -9.02 10.40 -16.89
CA THR A 10 -9.00 11.88 -16.83
C THR A 10 -9.96 12.47 -17.85
N ARG A 11 -9.91 12.00 -19.09
CA ARG A 11 -10.82 12.47 -20.15
C ARG A 11 -12.28 12.16 -19.87
N ILE A 12 -12.58 11.05 -19.20
CA ILE A 12 -13.95 10.70 -18.80
C ILE A 12 -14.43 11.63 -17.69
N CYS A 13 -13.61 11.91 -16.68
CA CYS A 13 -14.00 12.79 -15.59
C CYS A 13 -14.24 14.23 -16.08
N THR A 14 -13.44 14.73 -17.03
CA THR A 14 -13.66 16.07 -17.61
C THR A 14 -14.98 16.17 -18.36
N LEU A 15 -15.32 15.19 -19.22
CA LEU A 15 -16.61 15.16 -19.92
C LEU A 15 -17.80 15.13 -18.94
N LEU A 16 -17.66 14.44 -17.80
CA LEU A 16 -18.73 14.43 -16.79
C LEU A 16 -18.85 15.75 -16.04
N GLN A 17 -17.74 16.48 -15.84
CA GLN A 17 -17.76 17.83 -15.25
C GLN A 17 -18.35 18.87 -16.21
N GLU A 18 -18.13 18.71 -17.52
CA GLU A 18 -18.74 19.53 -18.58
C GLU A 18 -20.26 19.31 -18.72
N GLY A 19 -20.84 18.35 -17.98
CA GLY A 19 -22.29 18.12 -17.91
C GLY A 19 -22.81 17.01 -18.83
N TYR A 20 -21.93 16.27 -19.52
CA TYR A 20 -22.36 15.14 -20.33
C TYR A 20 -22.89 13.98 -19.47
N SER A 21 -23.98 13.35 -19.92
CA SER A 21 -24.52 12.16 -19.25
C SER A 21 -23.56 10.98 -19.30
N SER A 22 -23.47 10.22 -18.20
CA SER A 22 -22.61 9.03 -18.11
C SER A 22 -22.93 7.99 -19.18
N HIS A 23 -24.19 7.89 -19.59
CA HIS A 23 -24.62 7.00 -20.68
C HIS A 23 -24.07 7.45 -22.03
N ASN A 24 -24.13 8.76 -22.31
CA ASN A 24 -23.61 9.34 -23.54
C ASN A 24 -22.07 9.17 -23.63
N VAL A 25 -21.36 9.40 -22.53
CA VAL A 25 -19.90 9.19 -22.46
C VAL A 25 -19.52 7.72 -22.67
N ALA A 26 -20.28 6.79 -22.08
CA ALA A 26 -20.09 5.35 -22.26
C ALA A 26 -20.29 4.93 -23.73
N PHE A 27 -21.37 5.42 -24.36
CA PHE A 27 -21.69 5.18 -25.76
C PHE A 27 -20.60 5.75 -26.69
N CYS A 28 -20.26 7.03 -26.56
CA CYS A 28 -19.27 7.71 -27.40
C CYS A 28 -17.85 7.13 -27.29
N LYS A 29 -17.50 6.56 -26.13
CA LYS A 29 -16.18 5.95 -25.92
C LYS A 29 -16.18 4.43 -26.15
N ASN A 30 -17.34 3.83 -26.38
CA ASN A 30 -17.54 2.38 -26.50
C ASN A 30 -16.98 1.63 -25.27
N ILE A 31 -17.34 2.10 -24.08
CA ILE A 31 -16.88 1.55 -22.79
C ILE A 31 -18.11 1.25 -21.94
N SER A 32 -18.03 0.24 -21.08
CA SER A 32 -19.11 -0.06 -20.13
C SER A 32 -19.39 1.14 -19.22
N GLN A 33 -20.68 1.38 -18.93
CA GLN A 33 -21.10 2.48 -18.06
C GLN A 33 -20.47 2.39 -16.65
N LEU A 34 -20.19 1.18 -16.16
CA LEU A 34 -19.45 0.94 -14.90
C LEU A 34 -18.03 1.50 -14.93
N ALA A 35 -17.35 1.45 -16.06
CA ALA A 35 -16.02 2.01 -16.23
C ALA A 35 -16.03 3.54 -16.37
N VAL A 36 -17.21 4.15 -16.55
CA VAL A 36 -17.42 5.62 -16.49
C VAL A 36 -17.81 6.06 -15.07
N THR A 37 -18.75 5.35 -14.43
CA THR A 37 -19.29 5.74 -13.12
C THR A 37 -18.31 5.51 -11.97
N ARG A 38 -17.52 4.43 -11.99
CA ARG A 38 -16.55 4.13 -10.92
C ARG A 38 -15.44 5.18 -10.78
N PRO A 39 -14.74 5.61 -11.86
CA PRO A 39 -13.76 6.70 -11.76
C PRO A 39 -14.39 8.01 -11.27
N ASN A 40 -15.59 8.35 -11.74
CA ASN A 40 -16.28 9.57 -11.31
C ASN A 40 -16.66 9.54 -9.83
N ALA A 41 -17.16 8.41 -9.32
CA ALA A 41 -17.45 8.25 -7.90
C ALA A 41 -16.17 8.45 -7.05
N LYS A 42 -15.06 7.85 -7.47
CA LYS A 42 -13.75 8.02 -6.82
C LYS A 42 -13.23 9.47 -6.91
N PHE A 43 -13.44 10.14 -8.04
CA PHE A 43 -13.06 11.53 -8.23
C PHE A 43 -13.88 12.46 -7.33
N LYS A 44 -15.20 12.25 -7.21
CA LYS A 44 -16.07 13.04 -6.32
C LYS A 44 -15.66 12.95 -4.85
N THR A 45 -15.23 11.77 -4.39
CA THR A 45 -14.79 11.58 -3.00
C THR A 45 -13.39 12.13 -2.73
N THR A 46 -12.51 12.09 -3.73
CA THR A 46 -11.06 12.30 -3.54
C THR A 46 -10.57 13.63 -4.11
N GLY A 47 -11.30 14.22 -5.06
CA GLY A 47 -10.88 15.38 -5.84
C GLY A 47 -9.76 15.10 -6.86
N SER A 48 -9.30 13.86 -6.99
CA SER A 48 -8.20 13.47 -7.87
C SER A 48 -8.47 12.15 -8.58
N VAL A 49 -8.09 12.09 -9.86
CA VAL A 49 -8.13 10.87 -10.68
C VAL A 49 -6.90 9.98 -10.42
N LYS A 50 -5.82 10.55 -9.87
CA LYS A 50 -4.60 9.79 -9.58
C LYS A 50 -4.86 8.75 -8.49
N ASP A 51 -4.26 7.58 -8.65
CA ASP A 51 -4.27 6.59 -7.58
C ASP A 51 -3.53 7.11 -6.36
N LEU A 52 -4.18 7.03 -5.20
CA LEU A 52 -3.52 7.34 -3.95
C LEU A 52 -2.50 6.23 -3.66
N PRO A 53 -1.36 6.60 -3.05
CA PRO A 53 -0.49 5.59 -2.44
C PRO A 53 -1.34 4.77 -1.47
N ARG A 54 -1.24 3.44 -1.57
CA ARG A 54 -2.02 2.52 -0.75
C ARG A 54 -1.80 2.85 0.73
N ARG A 55 -2.87 3.18 1.45
CA ARG A 55 -2.85 3.30 2.91
C ARG A 55 -3.06 1.91 3.49
N GLY A 56 -1.96 1.19 3.67
CA GLY A 56 -1.89 -0.03 4.44
C GLY A 56 -0.67 0.03 5.37
N HIS A 57 -0.73 -0.67 6.50
CA HIS A 57 0.46 -0.92 7.30
C HIS A 57 1.46 -1.67 6.40
N SER A 58 2.63 -1.08 6.20
CA SER A 58 3.76 -1.87 5.69
C SER A 58 3.92 -3.02 6.67
N ARG A 59 3.86 -4.28 6.21
CA ARG A 59 4.23 -5.45 7.02
C ARG A 59 5.70 -5.30 7.39
N MET A 60 5.98 -4.51 8.43
CA MET A 60 7.31 -4.14 8.86
C MET A 60 7.85 -5.31 9.68
N PHE A 61 8.33 -6.33 8.97
CA PHE A 61 9.23 -7.31 9.57
C PHE A 61 10.62 -6.68 9.68
N THR A 62 11.25 -6.76 10.85
CA THR A 62 12.57 -6.16 11.13
C THR A 62 13.64 -6.63 10.12
N GLY A 63 13.55 -7.88 9.66
CA GLY A 63 14.40 -8.41 8.59
C GLY A 63 14.21 -7.71 7.24
N HIS A 64 12.99 -7.28 6.89
CA HIS A 64 12.71 -6.61 5.61
C HIS A 64 13.35 -5.21 5.51
N ARG A 65 13.57 -4.51 6.63
CA ARG A 65 14.30 -3.23 6.64
C ARG A 65 15.80 -3.43 6.40
N ARG A 66 16.37 -4.53 6.91
CA ARG A 66 17.79 -4.86 6.73
C ARG A 66 18.06 -5.47 5.36
N LEU A 67 17.15 -6.29 4.83
CA LEU A 67 17.18 -6.77 3.44
C LEU A 67 17.26 -5.62 2.42
N ARG A 68 16.50 -4.54 2.64
CA ARG A 68 16.54 -3.34 1.78
C ARG A 68 17.86 -2.57 1.84
N LYS A 69 18.69 -2.80 2.86
CA LYS A 69 20.03 -2.21 2.98
C LYS A 69 21.12 -3.09 2.36
N LEU A 70 20.79 -4.34 2.00
CA LEU A 70 21.73 -5.17 1.26
C LEU A 70 21.89 -4.58 -0.15
N GLU A 71 23.13 -4.52 -0.60
CA GLU A 71 23.48 -4.08 -1.95
C GLU A 71 23.10 -5.13 -3.01
N THR A 72 22.95 -6.39 -2.58
CA THR A 72 22.59 -7.50 -3.45
C THR A 72 21.09 -7.53 -3.75
N TRP A 73 20.76 -7.60 -5.04
CA TRP A 73 19.39 -7.76 -5.48
C TRP A 73 18.97 -9.23 -5.40
N ILE A 74 17.82 -9.48 -4.77
CA ILE A 74 17.30 -10.82 -4.50
C ILE A 74 16.19 -11.12 -5.52
N TYR A 75 16.37 -12.18 -6.30
CA TYR A 75 15.46 -12.53 -7.41
C TYR A 75 14.67 -13.82 -7.19
N SER A 76 15.07 -14.68 -6.24
CA SER A 76 14.39 -15.94 -5.93
C SER A 76 14.03 -16.08 -4.46
N GLN A 77 13.07 -16.98 -4.17
CA GLN A 77 12.65 -17.29 -2.80
C GLN A 77 13.78 -17.88 -1.96
N ASP A 78 14.62 -18.74 -2.55
CA ASP A 78 15.75 -19.35 -1.84
C ASP A 78 16.82 -18.31 -1.49
N GLN A 79 17.13 -17.40 -2.42
CA GLN A 79 18.04 -16.28 -2.16
C GLN A 79 17.52 -15.36 -1.05
N LEU A 80 16.21 -15.14 -1.02
CA LEU A 80 15.58 -14.36 0.04
C LEU A 80 15.72 -15.05 1.39
N TRP A 81 15.50 -16.37 1.43
CA TRP A 81 15.59 -17.17 2.63
C TRP A 81 17.02 -17.14 3.22
N GLU A 82 18.02 -17.39 2.38
CA GLU A 82 19.44 -17.32 2.77
C GLU A 82 19.83 -15.93 3.29
N ALA A 83 19.40 -14.87 2.60
CA ALA A 83 19.67 -13.50 3.03
C ALA A 83 19.03 -13.18 4.39
N ILE A 84 17.81 -13.66 4.64
CA ILE A 84 17.14 -13.49 5.94
C ILE A 84 17.87 -14.26 7.03
N GLN A 85 18.26 -15.51 6.78
CA GLN A 85 18.99 -16.32 7.75
C GLN A 85 20.32 -15.67 8.12
N LYS A 86 21.08 -15.22 7.13
CA LYS A 86 22.35 -14.52 7.36
C LYS A 86 22.16 -13.27 8.19
N ILE A 87 21.19 -12.41 7.84
CA ILE A 87 20.86 -11.22 8.63
C ILE A 87 20.51 -11.61 10.06
N TRP A 88 19.78 -12.71 10.26
CA TRP A 88 19.36 -13.17 11.58
C TRP A 88 20.54 -13.60 12.45
N ILE A 89 21.48 -14.35 11.87
CA ILE A 89 22.71 -14.81 12.56
C ILE A 89 23.63 -13.64 12.88
N GLU A 90 23.74 -12.67 11.99
CA GLU A 90 24.56 -11.47 12.19
C GLU A 90 23.93 -10.44 13.13
N MET A 91 22.70 -10.67 13.62
CA MET A 91 22.10 -9.73 14.56
C MET A 91 22.80 -9.79 15.91
N ASP A 92 23.20 -8.61 16.37
CA ASP A 92 23.74 -8.45 17.71
C ASP A 92 22.73 -8.89 18.80
N ASN A 93 23.22 -9.72 19.72
CA ASN A 93 22.44 -10.23 20.85
C ASN A 93 21.98 -9.09 21.77
N GLU A 94 22.76 -8.02 21.94
CA GLU A 94 22.34 -6.88 22.77
C GLU A 94 21.07 -6.23 22.21
N PHE A 95 20.98 -6.11 20.88
CA PHE A 95 19.78 -5.61 20.20
C PHE A 95 18.58 -6.54 20.42
N LEU A 96 18.80 -7.85 20.36
CA LEU A 96 17.75 -8.84 20.63
C LEU A 96 17.23 -8.76 22.07
N PHE A 97 18.14 -8.69 23.05
CA PHE A 97 17.78 -8.53 24.45
C PHE A 97 17.00 -7.24 24.69
N LYS A 98 17.40 -6.12 24.06
CA LYS A 98 16.65 -4.86 24.15
C LYS A 98 15.21 -5.00 23.65
N LEU A 99 14.99 -5.73 22.55
CA LEU A 99 13.64 -6.00 22.05
C LEU A 99 12.84 -6.84 23.05
N ILE A 100 13.41 -7.96 23.51
CA ILE A 100 12.78 -8.88 24.46
C ILE A 100 12.39 -8.13 25.74
N ASN A 101 13.33 -7.37 26.31
CA ASN A 101 13.11 -6.63 27.55
C ASN A 101 12.05 -5.53 27.40
N SER A 102 11.89 -4.96 26.20
CA SER A 102 10.84 -3.96 25.92
C SER A 102 9.45 -4.55 25.65
N MET A 103 9.33 -5.88 25.48
CA MET A 103 8.05 -6.49 25.13
C MET A 103 6.95 -6.32 26.18
N PRO A 104 7.21 -6.47 27.49
CA PRO A 104 6.17 -6.28 28.50
C PRO A 104 5.53 -4.88 28.43
N GLU A 105 6.36 -3.83 28.33
CA GLU A 105 5.89 -2.44 28.22
C GLU A 105 5.07 -2.20 26.95
N ARG A 106 5.49 -2.78 25.82
CA ARG A 106 4.75 -2.70 24.55
C ARG A 106 3.38 -3.34 24.65
N ILE A 107 3.29 -4.49 25.30
CA ILE A 107 2.03 -5.21 25.50
C ILE A 107 1.11 -4.39 26.39
N GLU A 108 1.63 -3.81 27.47
CA GLU A 108 0.87 -2.94 28.36
C GLU A 108 0.32 -1.71 27.61
N ASP A 109 1.15 -1.06 26.78
CA ASP A 109 0.72 0.07 25.94
C ASP A 109 -0.40 -0.34 24.97
N VAL A 110 -0.32 -1.53 24.36
CA VAL A 110 -1.36 -2.06 23.46
C VAL A 110 -2.66 -2.37 24.19
N ILE A 111 -2.57 -2.96 25.39
CA ILE A 111 -3.73 -3.23 26.24
C ILE A 111 -4.42 -1.90 26.61
N LYS A 112 -3.63 -0.90 27.03
CA LYS A 112 -4.12 0.43 27.37
C LYS A 112 -4.78 1.13 26.17
N ALA A 113 -4.20 0.99 24.99
CA ALA A 113 -4.75 1.51 23.74
C ALA A 113 -5.93 0.66 23.20
N LYS A 114 -6.29 -0.45 23.84
CA LYS A 114 -7.30 -1.42 23.40
C LYS A 114 -7.08 -1.88 21.95
N GLY A 115 -5.82 -2.15 21.60
CA GLY A 115 -5.42 -2.50 20.23
C GLY A 115 -5.34 -1.31 19.26
N GLY A 116 -5.49 -0.08 19.75
CA GLY A 116 -5.29 1.16 19.00
C GLY A 116 -3.82 1.52 18.80
N TYR A 117 -3.58 2.74 18.31
CA TYR A 117 -2.24 3.24 18.02
C TYR A 117 -1.38 3.37 19.29
N THR A 118 -0.15 2.85 19.23
CA THR A 118 0.88 3.01 20.26
C THR A 118 2.11 3.70 19.67
N ARG A 119 3.00 4.20 20.54
CA ARG A 119 4.23 4.91 20.15
C ARG A 119 5.34 4.03 19.56
N TRP A 120 5.14 2.70 19.53
CA TRP A 120 6.14 1.68 19.19
C TRP A 120 6.12 1.28 17.72
#